data_AF-A0A8H9G7S2-F1
#
_entry.id   AF-A0A8H9G7S2-F1
#
_cell.length_a   1.000
_cell.length_b   1.000
_cell.length_c   1.000
_cell.angle_alpha   90.00
_cell.angle_beta   90.00
_cell.angle_gamma   90.00
#
_symmetry.space_group_name_H-M   'P 1'
#
loop_
_entity.id
_entity.type
_entity.pdbx_description
1 polymer ?
#
loop_
_entity_poly.entity_id
_entity_poly.type
_entity_poly.pdbx_seq_one_letter_code
_entity_poly.pdbx_strand_id
1 'polypeptide(L)' 'MLGERQSGGRSSLNLLRVVEHADLIVDAREEAERVLGPDPDLEGHPALREALARRLDESDAAFLGKN' A
#
# COMPACT_ATOMS: atom_id res chain seq x y z
N MET A 1 -20.75 6.76 -21.48
CA MET A 1 -19.33 7.01 -21.13
C MET A 1 -19.29 7.97 -19.96
N LEU A 2 -18.99 7.49 -18.75
CA LEU A 2 -18.88 8.32 -17.54
C LEU A 2 -17.57 7.96 -16.81
N GLY A 3 -16.43 8.11 -17.48
CA GLY A 3 -15.11 7.71 -16.97
C GLY A 3 -14.20 8.86 -16.54
N GLU A 4 -14.47 10.09 -16.99
CA GLU A 4 -13.45 11.15 -16.93
C GLU A 4 -13.55 12.02 -15.67
N ARG A 5 -14.70 12.05 -14.99
CA ARG A 5 -14.92 12.95 -13.83
C ARG A 5 -14.69 12.29 -12.46
N GLN A 6 -14.75 10.96 -12.36
CA GLN A 6 -14.51 10.25 -11.09
C GLN A 6 -13.02 9.99 -10.80
N SER A 7 -12.20 9.80 -11.83
CA SER A 7 -10.76 9.56 -11.66
C SER A 7 -10.04 10.81 -11.14
N GLY A 8 -10.33 11.99 -11.71
CA GLY A 8 -9.65 13.24 -11.36
C GLY A 8 -9.86 13.69 -9.92
N GLY A 9 -11.11 13.71 -9.44
CA GLY A 9 -11.42 14.16 -8.07
C GLY A 9 -10.83 13.23 -7.00
N ARG A 10 -11.01 11.91 -7.16
CA ARG A 10 -10.49 10.91 -6.21
C ARG A 10 -8.97 10.87 -6.19
N SER A 11 -8.31 10.98 -7.34
CA SER A 11 -6.85 11.04 -7.43
C SER A 11 -6.28 12.31 -6.81
N SER A 12 -6.89 13.48 -7.07
CA SER A 12 -6.47 14.74 -6.44
C SER A 12 -6.57 14.69 -4.91
N LEU A 13 -7.66 14.11 -4.36
CA LEU A 13 -7.82 13.94 -2.91
C LEU A 13 -6.83 12.94 -2.32
N ASN A 14 -6.47 11.90 -3.09
CA ASN A 14 -5.40 10.97 -2.68
C ASN A 14 -4.04 11.67 -2.62
N LEU A 15 -3.70 12.49 -3.62
CA LEU A 15 -2.47 13.29 -3.61
C LEU A 15 -2.43 14.26 -2.44
N LEU A 16 -3.55 14.95 -2.15
CA LEU A 16 -3.65 15.84 -0.99
C LEU A 16 -3.42 15.09 0.33
N ARG A 17 -3.99 13.88 0.49
CA ARG A 17 -3.73 13.03 1.67
C ARG A 17 -2.29 12.55 1.79
N VAL A 18 -1.64 12.24 0.67
CA VAL A 18 -0.21 11.87 0.66
C VAL A 18 0.65 13.04 1.11
N VAL A 19 0.33 14.26 0.69
CA VAL A 19 1.04 15.47 1.12
C VAL A 19 0.82 15.76 2.60
N GLU A 20 -0.40 15.56 3.12
CA GLU A 20 -0.73 15.76 4.53
C GLU A 20 0.07 14.84 5.47
N HIS A 21 0.37 13.62 5.02
CA HIS A 21 1.08 12.61 5.83
C HIS A 21 2.46 12.25 5.25
N ALA A 22 3.07 13.17 4.52
CA ALA A 22 4.32 12.90 3.80
C ALA A 22 5.42 12.37 4.73
N ASP A 23 5.60 12.98 5.89
CA ASP A 23 6.65 12.59 6.86
C ASP A 23 6.41 11.17 7.38
N LEU A 24 5.19 10.83 7.77
CA LEU A 24 4.82 9.47 8.21
C LEU A 24 5.07 8.42 7.12
N ILE A 25 4.81 8.79 5.86
CA ILE A 25 5.05 7.89 4.71
C ILE A 25 6.55 7.69 4.49
N VAL A 26 7.37 8.74 4.65
CA VAL A 26 8.82 8.65 4.56
C VAL A 26 9.36 7.74 5.67
N ASP A 27 8.97 7.99 6.92
CA ASP A 27 9.39 7.17 8.06
C ASP A 27 9.04 5.69 7.84
N ALA A 28 7.80 5.42 7.42
CA ALA A 28 7.35 4.06 7.15
C ALA A 28 8.15 3.38 6.02
N ARG A 29 8.58 4.13 5.00
CA ARG A 29 9.42 3.61 3.91
C ARG A 29 10.83 3.30 4.40
N GLU A 30 11.43 4.17 5.18
CA GLU A 30 12.77 3.94 5.74
C GLU A 30 12.79 2.72 6.68
N GLU A 31 11.77 2.55 7.51
CA GLU A 31 11.59 1.35 8.33
C GLU A 31 11.48 0.09 7.46
N ALA A 32 10.65 0.14 6.41
CA ALA A 32 10.47 -0.99 5.50
C ALA A 32 11.77 -1.34 4.77
N GLU A 33 12.54 -0.36 4.32
CA GLU A 33 13.85 -0.57 3.69
C GLU A 33 14.86 -1.20 4.65
N ARG A 34 14.86 -0.81 5.93
CA ARG A 34 15.72 -1.42 6.94
C ARG A 34 15.38 -2.89 7.22
N VAL A 35 14.10 -3.25 7.15
CA VAL A 35 13.65 -4.63 7.35
C VAL A 35 13.92 -5.48 6.09
N LEU A 36 13.52 -4.97 4.92
CA LEU A 36 13.59 -5.71 3.66
C LEU A 36 14.98 -5.72 3.03
N GLY A 37 15.82 -4.72 3.28
CA GLY A 37 17.17 -4.64 2.74
C GLY A 37 18.02 -5.88 3.04
N PRO A 38 18.18 -6.28 4.32
CA PRO A 38 18.90 -7.50 4.68
C PRO A 38 18.06 -8.78 4.57
N ASP A 39 16.73 -8.68 4.58
CA ASP A 39 15.81 -9.81 4.63
C ASP A 39 14.61 -9.59 3.67
N PRO A 40 14.83 -9.65 2.35
CA PRO A 40 13.82 -9.30 1.36
C PRO A 40 12.63 -10.27 1.36
N ASP A 41 12.89 -11.53 1.71
CA ASP A 41 11.87 -12.57 1.81
C ASP A 41 11.18 -12.60 3.18
N LEU A 42 11.63 -11.76 4.13
CA LEU A 42 11.16 -11.72 5.52
C LEU A 42 11.37 -13.04 6.29
N GLU A 43 12.42 -13.80 5.96
CA GLU A 43 12.83 -15.06 6.60
C GLU A 43 12.93 -14.95 8.13
N GLY A 44 13.48 -13.85 8.64
CA GLY A 44 13.55 -13.56 10.07
C GLY A 44 12.25 -13.04 10.68
N HIS A 45 11.25 -12.72 9.85
CA HIS A 45 9.99 -12.09 10.26
C HIS A 45 8.76 -12.87 9.76
N PRO A 46 8.58 -14.15 10.16
CA PRO A 46 7.50 -15.00 9.65
C PRO A 46 6.10 -14.44 9.93
N ALA A 47 5.87 -13.84 11.10
CA ALA A 47 4.58 -13.23 11.42
C ALA A 47 4.24 -12.01 10.54
N LEU A 48 5.26 -11.22 10.16
CA LEU A 48 5.08 -10.09 9.25
C LEU A 48 4.77 -10.59 7.83
N ARG A 49 5.48 -11.61 7.38
CA ARG A 49 5.25 -12.24 6.08
C ARG A 49 3.83 -12.80 5.96
N GLU A 50 3.35 -13.51 6.98
CA GLU A 50 1.98 -14.03 7.01
C GLU A 50 0.93 -12.90 7.03
N ALA A 51 1.19 -11.83 7.80
CA ALA A 51 0.30 -10.66 7.80
C ALA A 51 0.22 -9.97 6.44
N LEU A 52 1.35 -9.87 5.72
CA LEU A 52 1.40 -9.32 4.37
C LEU A 52 0.66 -10.23 3.37
N ALA A 53 0.87 -11.55 3.43
CA ALA A 53 0.18 -12.51 2.57
C ALA A 53 -1.34 -12.37 2.72
N ARG A 54 -1.86 -12.39 3.95
CA ARG A 54 -3.29 -12.19 4.22
C ARG A 54 -3.83 -10.87 3.66
N ARG A 55 -3.09 -9.78 3.82
CA ARG A 55 -3.51 -8.45 3.34
C ARG A 55 -3.50 -8.34 1.81
N LEU A 56 -2.56 -9.00 1.15
CA LEU A 56 -2.50 -9.05 -0.31
C LEU A 56 -3.64 -9.90 -0.87
N ASP A 57 -3.90 -11.06 -0.27
CA ASP A 57 -5.04 -11.91 -0.65
C ASP A 57 -6.38 -11.15 -0.53
N GLU A 58 -6.58 -10.40 0.56
CA GLU A 58 -7.76 -9.55 0.75
C GLU A 58 -7.85 -8.43 -0.29
N SER A 59 -6.71 -7.81 -0.62
CA SER A 59 -6.65 -6.74 -1.62
C SER A 59 -6.98 -7.26 -3.01
N ASP A 60 -6.41 -8.40 -3.40
CA ASP A 60 -6.65 -9.04 -4.68
C ASP A 60 -8.12 -9.50 -4.80
N ALA A 61 -8.68 -10.06 -3.72
CA ALA A 61 -10.11 -10.39 -3.66
C ALA A 61 -11.01 -9.15 -3.84
N ALA A 62 -10.64 -8.01 -3.24
CA ALA A 62 -11.37 -6.75 -3.40
C ALA A 62 -11.27 -6.17 -4.82
N PHE A 63 -10.19 -6.43 -5.54
CA PHE A 63 -10.03 -6.05 -6.95
C PHE A 63 -10.86 -6.94 -7.89
N LEU A 64 -10.95 -8.25 -7.61
CA LEU A 64 -11.75 -9.20 -8.39
C LEU A 64 -13.26 -8.99 -8.24
N GLY A 65 -13.73 -8.57 -7.06
CA GLY A 65 -15.15 -8.28 -6.79
C GLY A 65 -15.69 -6.97 -7.41
N LYS A 66 -14.87 -6.26 -8.19
CA LYS A 66 -15.23 -4.95 -8.77
C LYS A 66 -15.47 -4.95 -10.29
N ASN A 67 -15.63 -6.12 -10.91
CA ASN A 67 -16.07 -6.24 -12.30
C ASN A 67 -17.52 -6.72 -12.40
#